data_AF-A0A0F2S6X8-F1
#
_entry.id   AF-A0A0F2S6X8-F1
#
_cell.length_a   1.000
_cell.length_b   1.000
_cell.length_c   1.000
_cell.angle_alpha   90.00
_cell.angle_beta   90.00
_cell.angle_gamma   90.00
#
_symmetry.space_group_name_H-M   'P 1'
#
loop_
_entity.id
_entity.type
_entity.pdbx_description
1 polymer ?
#
loop_
_entity_poly.entity_id
_entity_poly.type
_entity_poly.pdbx_seq_one_letter_code
_entity_poly.pdbx_strand_id
1 'polypeptide(L)'
;MLNRGYSISNDTGYTIAFDRPVQNAFAAALLGSSYDSSPNTRVTFSTAEVSGGTRVVADLAVITNPGSAFERRTAFNGHEDSVKIQQMLNDLAKS
;
A
#
# COMPACT_ATOMS: atom_id res chain seq x y z
N MET A 1 -1.68 -11.11 -0.57
CA MET A 1 -1.41 -10.10 0.48
C MET A 1 -1.66 -10.66 1.88
N LEU A 2 -2.84 -11.24 2.15
CA LEU A 2 -3.20 -11.80 3.47
C LEU A 2 -2.19 -12.82 4.02
N ASN A 3 -1.77 -13.79 3.22
CA ASN A 3 -0.75 -14.80 3.60
C ASN A 3 0.66 -14.22 3.84
N ARG A 4 0.86 -12.91 3.63
CA ARG A 4 2.14 -12.20 3.82
C ARG A 4 2.07 -11.20 4.98
N GLY A 5 1.13 -11.37 5.91
CA GLY A 5 1.01 -10.57 7.12
C GLY A 5 0.41 -9.18 6.89
N TYR A 6 -0.32 -8.99 5.79
CA TYR A 6 -1.11 -7.79 5.56
C TYR A 6 -2.55 -8.00 6.05
N SER A 7 -3.15 -6.98 6.65
CA SER A 7 -4.59 -6.89 6.94
C SER A 7 -5.28 -5.98 5.93
N ILE A 8 -6.57 -6.21 5.68
CA ILE A 8 -7.38 -5.27 4.86
C ILE A 8 -7.67 -4.05 5.72
N SER A 9 -7.32 -2.86 5.24
CA SER A 9 -7.55 -1.58 5.91
C SER A 9 -8.65 -0.76 5.26
N ASN A 10 -8.94 -0.99 3.98
CA ASN A 10 -10.08 -0.42 3.28
C ASN A 10 -10.56 -1.39 2.20
N ASP A 11 -11.87 -1.51 2.04
CA ASP A 11 -12.50 -2.31 0.98
C ASP A 11 -13.72 -1.55 0.45
N THR A 12 -13.68 -1.24 -0.83
CA THR A 12 -14.71 -0.50 -1.56
C THR A 12 -14.86 -1.10 -2.95
N GLY A 13 -15.93 -0.78 -3.66
CA GLY A 13 -16.18 -1.33 -5.01
C GLY A 13 -15.07 -1.07 -6.04
N TYR A 14 -14.22 -0.06 -5.83
CA TYR A 14 -13.16 0.34 -6.77
C TYR A 14 -11.75 0.34 -6.16
N THR A 15 -11.62 0.03 -4.87
CA THR A 15 -10.34 0.12 -4.18
C THR A 15 -10.27 -0.85 -3.01
N ILE A 16 -9.16 -1.59 -2.93
CA ILE A 16 -8.82 -2.44 -1.79
C ILE A 16 -7.44 -2.02 -1.27
N ALA A 17 -7.35 -1.72 0.02
CA ALA A 17 -6.10 -1.36 0.68
C ALA A 17 -5.69 -2.41 1.71
N PHE A 18 -4.39 -2.69 1.74
CA PHE A 18 -3.76 -3.65 2.63
C PHE A 18 -2.67 -2.97 3.45
N ASP A 19 -2.72 -3.16 4.77
CA ASP A 19 -1.75 -2.61 5.71
C ASP A 19 -0.88 -3.70 6.29
N ARG A 20 0.39 -3.38 6.51
CA ARG A 20 1.31 -4.20 7.29
C ARG A 20 2.21 -3.30 8.15
N PRO A 21 2.43 -3.62 9.43
CA PRO A 21 3.39 -2.89 10.25
C PRO A 21 4.81 -2.95 9.67
N VAL A 22 5.53 -1.83 9.69
CA VAL A 22 6.95 -1.79 9.35
C VAL A 22 7.73 -2.55 10.43
N GLN A 23 8.26 -3.72 10.07
CA GLN A 23 8.95 -4.60 11.04
C GLN A 23 10.41 -4.21 11.29
N ASN A 24 11.00 -3.35 10.45
CA ASN A 24 12.38 -2.90 10.63
C ASN A 24 12.41 -1.71 11.58
N ALA A 25 12.96 -1.90 12.78
CA ALA A 25 13.04 -0.87 13.82
C ALA A 25 13.79 0.40 13.38
N PHE A 26 14.79 0.29 12.49
CA PHE A 26 15.52 1.44 11.95
C PHE A 26 14.67 2.22 10.94
N ALA A 27 13.94 1.52 10.07
CA ALA A 27 13.00 2.15 9.14
C ALA A 27 11.81 2.76 9.90
N ALA A 28 11.34 2.10 10.96
CA ALA A 28 10.30 2.60 11.83
C ALA A 28 10.74 3.85 12.59
N ALA A 29 12.00 3.95 13.02
CA ALA A 29 12.55 5.16 13.64
C ALA A 29 12.74 6.32 12.63
N LEU A 30 13.11 6.02 11.38
CA LEU A 30 13.30 7.03 10.33
C LEU A 30 11.98 7.56 9.74
N LEU A 31 10.98 6.68 9.63
CA LEU A 31 9.69 6.98 9.01
C LEU A 31 8.56 7.19 10.02
N GLY A 32 8.79 6.84 11.28
CA GLY A 32 7.88 7.08 12.39
C GLY A 32 7.75 8.57 12.67
N SER A 33 6.59 8.96 13.19
CA SER A 33 6.37 10.33 13.64
C SER A 33 6.62 10.43 15.14
N SER A 34 6.78 11.63 15.68
CA SER A 34 6.87 11.85 17.14
C SER A 34 5.62 11.39 17.91
N TYR A 35 4.51 11.12 17.21
CA TYR A 35 3.23 10.66 17.76
C TYR A 35 3.04 9.13 17.69
N ASP A 36 3.69 8.45 16.75
CA ASP A 36 3.62 6.99 16.59
C ASP A 36 4.91 6.46 15.97
N SER A 37 5.60 5.61 16.74
CA SER A 37 6.86 4.98 16.39
C SER A 37 6.70 3.76 15.48
N SER A 38 5.46 3.33 15.17
CA SER A 38 5.19 2.14 14.36
C SER A 38 4.40 2.49 13.09
N PRO A 39 5.05 3.02 12.04
CA PRO A 39 4.40 3.22 10.76
C PRO A 39 3.93 1.90 10.13
N ASN A 40 2.87 1.96 9.33
CA ASN A 40 2.43 0.88 8.47
C ASN A 40 2.86 1.14 7.02
N THR A 41 3.22 0.09 6.29
CA THR A 41 3.18 0.12 4.83
C THR A 41 1.77 -0.19 4.36
N ARG A 42 1.21 0.65 3.49
CA ARG A 42 -0.09 0.44 2.84
C ARG A 42 0.10 0.24 1.35
N VAL A 43 -0.42 -0.87 0.84
CA VAL A 43 -0.58 -1.11 -0.61
C VAL A 43 -2.04 -0.90 -0.96
N THR A 44 -2.32 -0.01 -1.89
CA THR A 44 -3.67 0.27 -2.36
C THR A 44 -3.80 -0.18 -3.81
N PHE A 45 -4.76 -1.06 -4.07
CA PHE A 45 -5.13 -1.46 -5.41
C PHE A 45 -6.38 -0.70 -5.82
N SER A 46 -6.29 0.07 -6.89
CA SER A 46 -7.43 0.76 -7.49
C SER A 46 -7.77 0.13 -8.83
N THR A 47 -9.05 -0.14 -9.04
CA THR A 47 -9.58 -0.69 -10.29
C THR A 47 -10.30 0.39 -11.07
N ALA A 48 -10.07 0.42 -12.38
CA ALA A 48 -10.78 1.29 -13.30
C ALA A 48 -11.20 0.48 -14.53
N GLU A 49 -12.47 0.57 -14.91
CA GLU A 49 -12.95 0.03 -16.18
C GLU A 49 -12.38 0.86 -17.32
N VAL A 50 -11.80 0.19 -18.31
CA VAL A 50 -11.27 0.79 -19.53
C VAL A 50 -11.85 0.07 -20.74
N SER A 51 -11.87 0.72 -21.90
CA SER A 51 -12.33 0.06 -23.12
C SER A 51 -11.44 -1.15 -23.40
N GLY A 52 -12.02 -2.36 -23.30
CA GLY A 52 -11.30 -3.62 -23.49
C GLY A 52 -10.83 -4.33 -22.20
N GLY A 53 -11.17 -3.86 -21.00
CA GLY A 53 -10.92 -4.62 -19.77
C GLY A 53 -10.89 -3.79 -18.48
N THR A 54 -10.29 -4.36 -17.44
CA THR A 54 -10.10 -3.70 -16.14
C THR A 54 -8.63 -3.34 -15.95
N ARG A 55 -8.35 -2.06 -15.72
CA ARG A 55 -7.02 -1.61 -15.31
C ARG A 55 -6.91 -1.70 -13.80
N VAL A 56 -5.86 -2.35 -13.31
CA VAL A 56 -5.51 -2.39 -11.89
C VAL A 56 -4.21 -1.61 -11.67
N VAL A 57 -4.26 -0.62 -10.77
CA VAL A 57 -3.10 0.18 -10.39
C VAL A 57 -2.78 -0.06 -8.93
N ALA A 58 -1.51 -0.27 -8.61
CA ALA A 58 -1.02 -0.38 -7.24
C ALA A 58 -0.26 0.87 -6.81
N ASP A 59 -0.69 1.46 -5.70
CA ASP A 59 0.02 2.54 -5.00
C ASP A 59 0.64 2.00 -3.71
N LEU A 60 1.88 2.44 -3.43
CA LEU A 60 2.58 2.11 -2.19
C LEU A 60 2.75 3.38 -1.36
N ALA A 61 2.39 3.32 -0.08
CA ALA A 61 2.58 4.42 0.84
C ALA A 61 3.04 3.94 2.22
N VAL A 62 3.69 4.84 2.94
CA VAL A 62 3.92 4.71 4.38
C VAL A 62 2.86 5.52 5.10
N ILE A 63 2.20 4.90 6.07
CA ILE A 63 1.13 5.48 6.88
C ILE A 63 1.62 5.60 8.32
N THR A 64 1.63 6.82 8.85
CA THR A 64 1.89 7.08 10.28
C THR A 64 0.58 7.39 10.99
N ASN A 65 0.44 6.97 12.25
CA ASN A 65 -0.79 7.07 13.04
C ASN A 65 -2.02 6.42 12.36
N PRO A 66 -1.91 5.17 11.86
CA PRO A 66 -2.98 4.53 11.10
C PRO A 66 -4.28 4.43 11.92
N GLY A 67 -5.42 4.75 11.31
CA GLY A 67 -6.74 4.69 11.95
C GLY A 67 -7.06 5.82 12.93
N SER A 68 -6.17 6.81 13.07
CA SER A 68 -6.41 8.01 13.88
C SER A 68 -6.84 9.22 13.03
N ALA A 69 -7.39 10.26 13.66
CA ALA A 69 -7.65 11.55 13.00
C ALA A 69 -6.38 12.27 12.51
N PHE A 70 -5.20 11.82 12.95
CA PHE A 70 -3.89 12.35 12.57
C PHE A 70 -3.13 11.38 11.64
N GLU A 71 -3.84 10.48 10.96
CA GLU A 71 -3.25 9.60 9.95
C GLU A 71 -2.58 10.44 8.86
N ARG A 72 -1.30 10.15 8.59
CA ARG A 72 -0.54 10.81 7.53
C ARG A 72 -0.04 9.79 6.53
N ARG A 73 -0.37 10.03 5.26
CA ARG A 73 0.06 9.23 4.12
C ARG A 73 1.27 9.88 3.46
N THR A 74 2.38 9.16 3.43
CA THR A 74 3.58 9.51 2.67
C THR A 74 3.66 8.58 1.45
N ALA A 75 3.45 9.13 0.27
CA ALA A 75 3.51 8.35 -0.97
C ALA A 75 4.93 7.84 -1.22
N PHE A 76 5.04 6.56 -1.59
CA PHE A 76 6.27 5.88 -1.99
C PHE A 76 6.22 5.45 -3.46
N ASN A 77 5.35 6.10 -4.23
CA ASN A 77 5.17 5.86 -5.65
C ASN A 77 6.47 6.13 -6.40
N GLY A 78 6.87 5.21 -7.28
CA GLY A 78 8.13 5.29 -8.02
C GLY A 78 9.35 4.70 -7.29
N HIS A 79 9.21 4.26 -6.04
CA HIS A 79 10.21 3.41 -5.39
C HIS A 79 10.27 2.03 -6.08
N GLU A 80 11.43 1.36 -6.03
CA GLU A 80 11.64 0.07 -6.70
C GLU A 80 10.56 -0.97 -6.34
N ASP A 81 10.13 -0.99 -5.09
CA ASP A 81 9.07 -1.87 -4.61
C ASP A 81 7.69 -1.55 -5.21
N SER A 82 7.35 -0.27 -5.38
CA SER A 82 6.11 0.15 -6.05
C SER A 82 6.11 -0.28 -7.52
N VAL A 83 7.26 -0.14 -8.20
CA VAL A 83 7.43 -0.57 -9.59
C VAL A 83 7.29 -2.09 -9.72
N LYS A 84 7.94 -2.86 -8.83
CA LYS A 84 7.85 -4.33 -8.81
C LYS A 84 6.42 -4.83 -8.60
N ILE A 85 5.67 -4.21 -7.69
CA ILE A 85 4.26 -4.57 -7.45
C ILE A 85 3.42 -4.31 -8.71
N GLN A 86 3.59 -3.16 -9.37
CA GLN A 86 2.87 -2.87 -10.61
C GLN A 86 3.29 -3.80 -11.77
N GLN A 87 4.57 -4.16 -11.87
CA GLN A 87 5.06 -5.12 -12.85
C GLN A 87 4.43 -6.51 -12.65
N MET A 88 4.38 -7.00 -11.42
CA MET A 88 3.72 -8.25 -11.08
C MET A 88 2.24 -8.24 -11.51
N LEU A 89 1.52 -7.13 -11.30
CA LEU A 89 0.14 -7.00 -11.78
C LEU A 89 0.05 -7.04 -13.31
N ASN A 90 0.98 -6.37 -14.00
CA ASN A 90 1.01 -6.35 -15.46
C ASN A 90 1.31 -7.74 -16.06
N ASP A 91 2.10 -8.55 -15.37
CA ASP A 91 2.41 -9.93 -15.80
C ASP A 91 1.22 -10.87 -15.56
N LEU A 92 0.49 -10.70 -14.46
CA LEU A 92 -0.77 -11.42 -14.21
C LEU A 92 -1.85 -11.08 -15.25
N ALA A 93 -1.85 -9.86 -15.79
CA ALA A 93 -2.79 -9.49 -16.85
C ALA A 93 -2.49 -10.16 -18.21
N LYS A 94 -1.30 -10.75 -18.37
CA LYS A 94 -0.87 -11.43 -19.62
C LYS A 94 -0.96 -12.95 -19.56
N SER A 95 -1.17 -13.53 -18.37
CA SER A 95 -1.35 -14.98 -18.16
C SER A 95 -2.79 -15.39 -18.37
#